data_AF-A0A8G2E5V6-F1
#
_entry.id   AF-A0A8G2E5V6-F1
#
_cell.length_a   1.000
_cell.length_b   1.000
_cell.length_c   1.000
_cell.angle_alpha   90.00
_cell.angle_beta   90.00
_cell.angle_gamma   90.00
#
_symmetry.space_group_name_H-M   'P 1'
#
loop_
_entity.id
_entity.type
_entity.pdbx_description
1 polymer ?
#
loop_
_entity_poly.entity_id
_entity_poly.type
_entity_poly.pdbx_seq_one_letter_code
_entity_poly.pdbx_strand_id
1 'polypeptide(L)' 'MSEGVSKNSRYEIIAILRDELRIQSKLYFYCNDIKHQSTLKKIEGNFFYIKPALLNKSNFC' A
#
# COMPACT_ATOMS: atom_id res chain seq x y z
N MET A 1 21.26 -1.15 9.91
CA MET A 1 20.12 -1.78 9.22
C MET A 1 20.61 -2.19 7.85
N SER A 2 20.51 -3.45 7.47
CA SER A 2 20.89 -3.88 6.12
C SER A 2 19.95 -3.23 5.11
N GLU A 3 20.50 -2.72 4.01
CA GLU A 3 19.70 -2.29 2.87
C GLU A 3 18.80 -3.47 2.45
N GLY A 4 17.49 -3.19 2.32
CA GLY A 4 16.55 -4.19 1.86
C GLY A 4 16.85 -4.60 0.41
N VAL A 5 16.56 -5.86 0.07
CA VAL A 5 16.73 -6.35 -1.30
C VAL A 5 15.62 -5.79 -2.18
N SER A 6 15.97 -5.02 -3.21
CA SER A 6 15.00 -4.52 -4.20
C SER A 6 14.36 -5.68 -4.98
N LYS A 7 13.05 -5.58 -5.21
CA LYS A 7 12.26 -6.57 -5.95
C LYS A 7 11.80 -5.96 -7.28
N ASN A 8 12.32 -6.49 -8.39
CA ASN A 8 12.04 -5.98 -9.74
C ASN A 8 11.13 -6.91 -10.56
N SER A 9 10.92 -8.15 -10.11
CA SER A 9 10.06 -9.11 -10.81
C SER A 9 8.60 -8.77 -10.58
N ARG A 10 7.85 -8.52 -11.67
CA ARG A 10 6.41 -8.25 -11.61
C ARG A 10 5.63 -9.31 -10.85
N TYR A 11 5.94 -10.59 -11.06
CA TYR A 11 5.23 -11.69 -10.40
C TYR A 11 5.55 -11.77 -8.91
N GLU A 12 6.79 -11.47 -8.52
CA GLU A 12 7.20 -11.43 -7.12
C GLU A 12 6.52 -10.27 -6.39
N ILE A 13 6.47 -9.09 -6.99
CA ILE A 13 5.77 -7.92 -6.44
C ILE A 13 4.27 -8.23 -6.24
N ILE A 14 3.63 -8.84 -7.23
CA ILE A 14 2.20 -9.21 -7.13
C ILE A 14 1.98 -10.26 -6.04
N ALA A 15 2.88 -11.25 -5.90
CA ALA A 15 2.78 -12.25 -4.85
C ALA A 15 2.88 -11.62 -3.46
N ILE A 16 3.86 -10.74 -3.24
CA ILE A 16 4.02 -10.00 -1.98
C ILE A 16 2.76 -9.20 -1.68
N LEU A 17 2.27 -8.39 -2.63
CA LEU A 17 1.06 -7.60 -2.42
C LEU A 17 -0.15 -8.47 -2.07
N ARG A 18 -0.30 -9.65 -2.70
CA ARG A 18 -1.40 -10.59 -2.40
C ARG A 18 -1.30 -11.16 -0.99
N ASP A 19 -0.10 -11.47 -0.52
CA ASP A 19 0.10 -11.95 0.85
C ASP A 19 -0.17 -10.85 1.87
N GLU A 20 0.32 -9.63 1.63
CA GLU A 20 0.04 -8.45 2.46
C GLU A 20 -1.46 -8.10 2.50
N LEU A 21 -2.17 -8.28 1.38
CA LEU A 21 -3.62 -8.11 1.31
C LEU A 21 -4.37 -9.14 2.18
N ARG A 22 -3.92 -10.41 2.20
CA ARG A 22 -4.53 -11.48 2.99
C ARG A 22 -4.43 -11.21 4.48
N ILE A 23 -3.29 -10.71 4.93
CA ILE A 23 -3.06 -10.38 6.36
C ILE A 23 -3.55 -8.96 6.72
N GLN A 24 -4.10 -8.21 5.77
CA GLN A 24 -4.56 -6.83 5.96
C GLN A 24 -3.50 -5.92 6.58
N SER A 25 -2.27 -6.00 6.07
CA SER A 25 -1.14 -5.21 6.57
C SER A 25 -1.41 -3.71 6.57
N LYS A 26 -0.86 -3.04 7.58
CA LYS A 26 -0.86 -1.58 7.67
C LYS A 26 0.07 -1.02 6.60
N LEU A 27 -0.47 -0.16 5.76
CA LEU A 27 0.25 0.56 4.72
C LEU A 27 0.37 2.03 5.12
N TYR A 28 1.56 2.59 4.98
CA TYR A 28 1.81 4.01 5.21
C TYR A 28 2.23 4.67 3.91
N PHE A 29 1.64 5.81 3.60
CA PHE A 29 2.01 6.62 2.45
C PHE A 29 2.06 8.09 2.85
N TYR A 30 2.84 8.88 2.12
CA TYR A 30 3.01 10.31 2.37
C TYR A 30 2.43 11.10 1.20
N CYS A 31 1.63 12.11 1.50
CA CYS A 31 1.12 13.07 0.53
C CYS A 31 1.26 14.47 1.13
N ASN A 32 1.98 15.37 0.43
CA ASN A 32 2.30 16.71 0.95
C ASN A 32 2.88 16.68 2.38
N ASP A 33 3.84 15.78 2.62
CA ASP A 33 4.47 15.53 3.93
C ASP A 33 3.55 15.00 5.04
N ILE A 34 2.26 14.80 4.76
CA ILE A 34 1.30 14.20 5.68
C ILE A 34 1.38 12.69 5.58
N LYS A 35 1.62 12.02 6.72
CA LYS A 35 1.59 10.56 6.82
C LYS A 35 0.16 10.06 6.94
N HIS A 36 -0.22 9.19 6.02
CA HIS A 36 -1.50 8.50 6.03
C HIS A 36 -1.30 7.02 6.39
N GLN A 37 -2.26 6.45 7.10
CA GLN A 37 -2.32 5.01 7.38
C GLN A 37 -3.54 4.41 6.69
N SER A 38 -3.35 3.27 6.03
CA SER A 38 -4.41 2.54 5.33
C SER A 38 -4.14 1.02 5.34
N THR A 39 -4.98 0.24 4.64
CA THR A 39 -4.77 -1.16 4.30
C THR A 39 -5.08 -1.41 2.82
N LEU A 40 -4.50 -2.49 2.26
CA LEU A 40 -4.85 -2.94 0.92
C LEU A 40 -6.31 -3.42 0.87
N LYS A 41 -7.02 -3.03 -0.19
CA LYS A 41 -8.42 -3.37 -0.46
C LYS A 41 -8.55 -4.44 -1.54
N LYS A 42 -7.84 -4.28 -2.66
CA LYS A 42 -7.94 -5.17 -3.82
C LYS A 42 -6.65 -5.10 -4.64
N ILE A 43 -6.31 -6.19 -5.33
CA ILE A 43 -5.27 -6.24 -6.36
C ILE A 43 -5.91 -6.80 -7.63
N GLU A 44 -5.72 -6.12 -8.74
CA GLU A 44 -6.32 -6.45 -10.04
C GLU A 44 -5.36 -6.13 -11.17
N GLY A 45 -4.86 -7.18 -11.83
CA GLY A 45 -3.88 -7.04 -12.92
C GLY A 45 -2.63 -6.30 -12.45
N ASN A 46 -2.51 -5.04 -12.87
CA ASN A 46 -1.40 -4.13 -12.57
C ASN A 46 -1.71 -3.08 -11.50
N PHE A 47 -2.94 -3.07 -11.00
CA PHE A 47 -3.42 -2.06 -10.07
C PHE A 47 -3.60 -2.67 -8.69
N PHE A 48 -3.30 -1.90 -7.67
CA PHE A 48 -3.70 -2.17 -6.30
C PHE A 48 -4.51 -0.99 -5.79
N TYR A 49 -5.44 -1.28 -4.89
CA TYR A 49 -6.35 -0.30 -4.32
C TYR A 49 -6.16 -0.31 -2.82
N ILE A 50 -6.07 0.87 -2.21
CA ILE A 50 -6.03 1.05 -0.77
C ILE A 50 -7.39 1.51 -0.27
N LYS A 51 -7.70 1.22 0.99
CA LYS A 51 -8.87 1.84 1.62
C LYS A 51 -8.62 3.36 1.73
N PRO A 52 -9.63 4.21 1.51
CA PRO A 52 -9.47 5.62 1.85
C PRO A 52 -9.14 5.70 3.34
N ALA A 53 -8.09 6.43 3.69
CA ALA A 53 -7.84 6.75 5.08
C ALA A 53 -9.10 7.48 5.59
N LEU A 54 -9.70 7.01 6.67
CA LEU A 54 -10.77 7.72 7.37
C LEU A 54 -10.18 8.96 8.03
N LEU A 55 -9.75 9.93 7.22
CA LEU A 55 -9.47 11.27 7.65
C LEU A 55 -10.78 12.04 7.49
N ASN A 56 -11.21 12.66 8.59
CA ASN A 56 -12.33 13.58 8.60
C ASN A 56 -12.27 14.50 7.37
N LYS A 57 -13.43 14.71 6.74
CA LYS A 57 -13.75 15.26 5.41
C LYS A 57 -13.05 16.55 4.92
N SER A 58 -11.97 17.03 5.52
CA SER A 58 -11.46 18.38 5.27
C SER A 58 -10.27 18.50 4.33
N ASN A 59 -9.53 17.44 3.98
CA ASN A 59 -8.35 17.58 3.10
C ASN A 59 -8.20 16.40 2.15
N PHE A 60 -8.79 16.51 0.96
CA PHE A 60 -8.39 15.70 -0.18
C PHE A 60 -7.44 16.53 -1.06
N CYS A 61 -6.32 15.91 -1.42
CA CYS A 61 -5.56 16.25 -2.63
C CYS A 61 -6.30 15.68 -3.86
#